data_AF-A0A0C9VLR9-F1
#
_entry.id   AF-A0A0C9VLR9-F1
#
_cell.length_a   1.000
_cell.length_b   1.000
_cell.length_c   1.000
_cell.angle_alpha   90.00
_cell.angle_beta   90.00
_cell.angle_gamma   90.00
#
_symmetry.space_group_name_H-M   'P 1'
#
loop_
_entity.id
_entity.type
_entity.pdbx_description
1 polymer ?
#
loop_
_entity_poly.entity_id
_entity_poly.type
_entity_poly.pdbx_seq_one_letter_code
_entity_poly.pdbx_strand_id
1 'polypeptide(L)' 'KASTAVYVDTGLIAIVCHHDHLLWVINMTSGGERQYYAYALIKVLFDNLPLDWNVGLLYDIAYQIE' A
#
# COMPACT_ATOMS: atom_id res chain seq x y z
N LYS A 1 8.41 30.23 17.91
CA LYS A 1 8.49 28.83 18.38
C LYS A 1 7.99 27.94 17.25
N ALA A 2 8.88 27.34 16.47
CA ALA A 2 8.45 26.30 15.52
C ALA A 2 8.08 25.06 16.34
N SER A 3 6.85 24.58 16.19
CA SER A 3 6.45 23.29 16.73
C SER A 3 7.26 22.23 15.99
N THR A 4 8.18 21.54 16.66
CA THR A 4 8.76 20.29 16.17
C THR A 4 7.69 19.22 16.26
N ALA A 5 6.73 19.26 15.34
CA ALA A 5 5.85 18.14 15.10
C ALA A 5 6.74 17.03 14.55
N VAL A 6 7.04 16.03 15.38
CA VAL A 6 7.63 14.77 14.92
C VAL A 6 6.60 14.17 13.98
N TYR A 7 6.84 14.24 12.67
CA TYR A 7 6.03 13.54 11.70
C TYR A 7 6.25 12.04 11.95
N VAL A 8 5.27 11.41 12.60
CA VAL A 8 5.25 9.95 12.81
C VAL A 8 4.96 9.24 11.50
N ASP A 9 4.23 9.92 10.60
CA ASP A 9 4.01 9.44 9.26
C ASP A 9 5.28 9.59 8.42
N THR A 10 5.77 8.47 7.92
CA THR A 10 6.98 8.39 7.07
C THR A 10 6.60 8.33 5.59
N GLY A 11 5.33 8.13 5.25
CA GLY A 11 4.86 8.05 3.87
C GLY A 11 3.44 7.51 3.73
N LEU A 12 2.89 7.64 2.52
CA LEU A 12 1.60 7.06 2.16
C LEU A 12 1.79 5.94 1.15
N ILE A 13 1.08 4.84 1.35
CA ILE A 13 0.95 3.78 0.35
C ILE A 13 -0.52 3.70 -0.02
N ALA A 14 -0.80 3.67 -1.32
CA ALA A 14 -2.15 3.63 -1.85
C ALA A 14 -2.31 2.51 -2.87
N ILE A 15 -3.54 2.01 -2.99
CA ILE A 15 -3.97 1.21 -4.13
C ILE A 15 -4.92 2.07 -4.97
N VAL A 16 -4.61 2.15 -6.25
CA VAL A 16 -5.36 2.93 -7.24
C VAL A 16 -5.96 2.00 -8.27
N CYS A 17 -7.08 2.40 -8.86
CA CYS A 17 -7.62 1.70 -10.02
C CYS A 17 -6.82 2.07 -11.28
N HIS A 18 -7.11 1.40 -12.40
CA HIS A 18 -6.47 1.67 -13.69
C HIS A 18 -6.66 3.11 -14.22
N HIS A 19 -7.65 3.85 -13.69
CA HIS A 19 -7.91 5.25 -14.04
C HIS A 19 -7.30 6.24 -13.04
N ASP A 20 -6.33 5.81 -12.22
CA ASP A 20 -5.67 6.60 -11.18
C ASP A 20 -6.61 7.12 -10.07
N HIS A 21 -7.79 6.51 -9.90
CA HIS A 21 -8.65 6.84 -8.77
C HIS A 21 -8.20 6.08 -7.52
N LEU A 22 -8.09 6.80 -6.41
CA LEU A 22 -7.76 6.25 -5.11
C LEU A 22 -8.88 5.32 -4.63
N LEU A 23 -8.51 4.07 -4.30
CA LEU A 23 -9.43 3.13 -3.67
C LEU A 23 -9.21 3.08 -2.15
N TRP A 24 -7.96 2.87 -1.71
CA TRP A 24 -7.58 2.84 -0.31
C TRP A 24 -6.17 3.40 -0.10
N VAL A 25 -5.91 3.95 1.09
CA VAL A 25 -4.63 4.51 1.52
C VAL A 25 -4.26 4.04 2.93
N ILE A 26 -2.98 3.82 3.18
CA ILE A 26 -2.43 3.56 4.51
C ILE A 26 -1.37 4.61 4.85
N ASN A 27 -1.46 5.10 6.08
CA ASN A 27 -0.47 5.97 6.72
C ASN A 27 0.67 5.12 7.30
N MET A 28 1.90 5.35 6.87
CA MET A 28 3.06 4.59 7.34
C MET A 28 3.61 5.21 8.63
N THR A 29 3.29 4.61 9.77
CA THR A 29 3.72 5.12 11.09
C THR A 29 5.09 4.59 11.53
N SER A 30 5.76 3.78 10.71
CA SER A 30 7.08 3.22 10.98
C SER A 30 8.05 3.52 9.84
N GLY A 31 9.31 3.78 10.18
CA GLY A 31 10.37 3.96 9.18
C GLY A 31 10.53 2.76 8.23
N GLY A 32 10.64 3.09 6.93
CA GLY A 32 10.92 2.14 5.84
C GLY A 32 9.67 1.59 5.14
N GLU A 33 9.80 1.34 3.85
CA GLU A 33 8.81 0.61 3.05
C GLU A 33 8.77 -0.84 3.51
N ARG A 34 7.66 -1.24 4.15
CA ARG A 34 7.48 -2.60 4.65
C ARG A 34 6.37 -3.30 3.88
N GLN A 35 6.61 -4.55 3.49
CA GLN A 35 5.69 -5.34 2.69
C GLN A 35 4.31 -5.53 3.34
N TYR A 36 4.21 -5.46 4.68
CA TYR A 36 2.92 -5.61 5.36
C TYR A 36 1.92 -4.50 5.02
N TYR A 37 2.37 -3.30 4.64
CA TYR A 37 1.48 -2.23 4.21
C TYR A 37 0.79 -2.59 2.88
N ALA A 38 1.57 -3.09 1.91
CA ALA A 38 1.03 -3.59 0.64
C ALA A 38 0.11 -4.79 0.86
N TYR A 39 0.49 -5.73 1.74
CA TYR A 39 -0.35 -6.88 2.08
C TYR A 39 -1.70 -6.46 2.71
N ALA A 40 -1.69 -5.47 3.60
CA ALA A 40 -2.91 -4.96 4.22
C ALA A 40 -3.88 -4.35 3.19
N LEU A 41 -3.36 -3.57 2.23
CA LEU A 41 -4.16 -3.02 1.13
C LEU A 41 -4.74 -4.12 0.23
N ILE A 42 -3.93 -5.12 -0.11
CA ILE A 42 -4.39 -6.28 -0.90
C ILE A 42 -5.50 -7.00 -0.15
N LYS A 43 -5.36 -7.25 1.15
CA LYS A 43 -6.41 -7.89 1.95
C LYS A 43 -7.72 -7.10 1.91
N VAL A 44 -7.68 -5.79 2.10
CA VAL A 44 -8.89 -4.94 2.03
C VAL A 44 -9.52 -4.99 0.64
N LEU A 45 -8.73 -5.01 -0.43
CA LEU A 45 -9.24 -5.20 -1.78
C LEU A 45 -10.03 -6.50 -1.88
N PHE A 46 -9.45 -7.64 -1.50
CA PHE A 46 -10.11 -8.94 -1.56
C PHE A 46 -11.37 -9.03 -0.68
N ASP A 47 -11.36 -8.40 0.51
CA ASP A 47 -12.52 -8.36 1.41
C ASP A 47 -13.70 -7.56 0.82
N ASN A 48 -13.47 -6.71 -0.20
CA ASN A 48 -14.49 -5.89 -0.88
C ASN A 48 -14.81 -6.37 -2.31
N LEU A 49 -14.22 -7.47 -2.78
CA LEU A 49 -14.53 -8.06 -4.07
C LEU A 49 -15.53 -9.21 -3.93
N PRO A 50 -16.38 -9.47 -4.94
CA PRO A 50 -17.23 -10.65 -4.96
C PRO A 50 -16.40 -11.95 -4.91
N LEU A 51 -16.88 -12.93 -4.14
CA LEU A 51 -16.19 -14.20 -3.90
C LEU A 51 -16.07 -15.08 -5.15
N ASP A 52 -16.93 -14.86 -6.14
CA ASP A 52 -16.96 -15.60 -7.41
C ASP A 52 -15.97 -15.06 -8.45
N TRP A 53 -15.26 -13.96 -8.14
CA TRP A 53 -14.29 -13.38 -9.04
C TRP A 53 -12.94 -14.10 -8.95
N ASN A 54 -12.36 -14.39 -10.12
CA ASN A 54 -10.95 -14.80 -10.20
C ASN A 54 -10.08 -13.55 -10.25
N VAL A 55 -9.26 -13.36 -9.22
CA VAL A 55 -8.36 -12.21 -9.08
C VAL A 55 -6.91 -12.67 -9.16
N GLY A 56 -6.12 -12.03 -10.02
CA GLY A 56 -4.67 -12.24 -10.14
C GLY A 56 -3.90 -11.01 -9.66
N LEU A 57 -2.73 -11.22 -9.06
CA LEU A 57 -1.81 -10.17 -8.64
C LEU A 57 -0.51 -10.26 -9.45
N LEU A 58 -0.15 -9.18 -10.12
CA LEU A 58 1.18 -8.99 -10.69
C LEU A 58 2.01 -8.17 -9.71
N TYR A 59 3.19 -8.68 -9.36
CA TYR A 59 4.14 -7.96 -8.52
C TYR A 59 5.49 -7.91 -9.22
N ASP A 60 6.11 -6.74 -9.21
CA ASP A 60 7.45 -6.57 -9.77
C ASP A 60 8.47 -7.18 -8.79
N ILE A 61 9.27 -8.11 -9.30
CA ILE A 61 10.42 -8.66 -8.58
C ILE A 61 11.65 -8.02 -9.19
N ALA A 62 12.12 -6.95 -8.55
CA ALA A 62 13.44 -6.42 -8.85
C ALA A 62 14.49 -7.45 -8.39
N TYR A 63 15.06 -8.18 -9.36
CA TYR A 63 16.17 -9.10 -9.13
C TYR A 63 17.48 -8.35 -9.37
N GLN A 64 18.29 -8.19 -8.32
CA GLN A 64 19.65 -7.64 -8.43
C GLN A 64 20.65 -8.79 -8.54
N ILE A 65 21.30 -8.92 -9.69
CA ILE A 65 22.41 -9.85 -9.89
C ILE A 65 23.70 -9.13 -9.48
N GLU A 66 24.40 -9.67 -8.48
CA GLU A 66 25.81 -9.36 -8.21
C GLU A 66 26.74 -10.27 -9.02
#